data_AF-A0A1H7WVR0-F1
#
_entry.id   AF-A0A1H7WVR0-F1
#
_cell.length_a   1.000
_cell.length_b   1.000
_cell.length_c   1.000
_cell.angle_alpha   90.00
_cell.angle_beta   90.00
_cell.angle_gamma   90.00
#
_symmetry.space_group_name_H-M   'P 1'
#
loop_
_entity.id
_entity.type
_entity.pdbx_description
1 polymer ?
#
loop_
_entity_poly.entity_id
_entity_poly.type
_entity_poly.pdbx_seq_one_letter_code
_entity_poly.pdbx_strand_id
1 'polypeptide(L)'
;MSNIFFRMYLVIFALITQCLFAQNYPDGMSEGTLKINSTSVPVKIYSTTELGDLNVFPDRKVDGNVLIILNESNFEPAFFSFGAMTLDKLKQAKYQLLDKNFRLIESPATKENIETFKYAVKSNKPIASADQVSLETPFKIWDPSKGIVLGPITLHFYSLMFIFAFGFGYVLMTKIFKIDNVNQKYLEPLFTWTLVGTILGARLGHVIFYQPELFKEDFWSVFLPISTKNGFHFTGFSGLASHGATIALIFTTLYYSFKIIKKNPFWVYDRLGIVVALGGAFVRMGNFFNSEIIGKPADPNSPFALLFPQQSSEYGVTVPRYPSQLFEAFGYVCLFVLLWILYRKTDKKYQQGWLFGLFFIILWAIRFFVEFLKEPQGDEFIQFGGLNTGQVLSIPFMIAGVVIMIISKKFKITQAENEKPE
;
A
#
# COMPACT_ATOMS: atom_id res chain seq x y z
N MET A 1 33.25 19.90 -10.78
CA MET A 1 33.00 18.56 -11.36
C MET A 1 31.99 18.71 -12.48
N SER A 2 32.32 18.26 -13.69
CA SER A 2 31.47 18.43 -14.88
C SER A 2 30.10 17.76 -14.70
N ASN A 3 29.03 18.47 -15.09
CA ASN A 3 27.64 17.99 -15.09
C ASN A 3 27.47 16.63 -15.80
N ILE A 4 28.37 16.28 -16.71
CA ILE A 4 28.36 15.00 -17.45
C ILE A 4 28.77 13.84 -16.54
N PHE A 5 29.80 13.99 -15.71
CA PHE A 5 30.24 12.94 -14.79
C PHE A 5 29.18 12.66 -13.72
N PHE A 6 28.50 13.69 -13.21
CA PHE A 6 27.40 13.51 -12.26
C PHE A 6 26.19 12.82 -12.91
N ARG A 7 25.84 13.17 -14.16
CA ARG A 7 24.77 12.50 -14.91
C ARG A 7 25.12 11.04 -15.25
N MET A 8 26.35 10.77 -15.69
CA MET A 8 26.83 9.41 -15.91
C MET A 8 26.84 8.62 -14.61
N TYR A 9 27.30 9.20 -13.51
CA TYR A 9 27.26 8.57 -12.19
C TYR A 9 25.83 8.24 -11.76
N LEU A 10 24.87 9.16 -11.94
CA LEU A 10 23.48 8.90 -11.59
C LEU A 10 22.85 7.79 -12.45
N VAL A 11 23.14 7.77 -13.75
CA VAL A 11 22.66 6.72 -14.66
C VAL A 11 23.31 5.38 -14.32
N ILE A 12 24.62 5.36 -14.07
CA ILE A 12 25.35 4.16 -13.65
C ILE A 12 24.87 3.68 -12.28
N PHE A 13 24.65 4.57 -11.31
CA PHE A 13 24.11 4.25 -9.99
C PHE A 13 22.69 3.70 -10.09
N ALA A 14 21.82 4.33 -10.90
CA ALA A 14 20.46 3.87 -11.16
C ALA A 14 20.43 2.48 -11.81
N LEU A 15 21.25 2.26 -12.84
CA LEU A 15 21.35 0.97 -13.53
C LEU A 15 21.95 -0.12 -12.64
N ILE A 16 23.04 0.18 -11.92
CA ILE A 16 23.68 -0.77 -11.02
C ILE A 16 22.74 -1.13 -9.86
N THR A 17 22.06 -0.16 -9.24
CA THR A 17 21.10 -0.46 -8.16
C THR A 17 19.93 -1.28 -8.67
N GLN A 18 19.39 -0.98 -9.86
CA GLN A 18 18.31 -1.76 -10.45
C GLN A 18 18.71 -3.22 -10.75
N CYS A 19 19.95 -3.46 -11.21
CA CYS A 19 20.46 -4.81 -11.44
C CYS A 19 20.87 -5.54 -10.17
N LEU A 20 21.31 -4.85 -9.12
CA LEU A 20 21.71 -5.46 -7.84
C LEU A 20 20.54 -6.02 -7.04
N PHE A 21 19.32 -5.50 -7.24
CA PHE A 21 18.15 -5.89 -6.46
C PHE A 21 17.15 -6.77 -7.22
N ALA A 22 17.23 -6.85 -8.56
CA ALA A 22 16.32 -7.68 -9.34
C ALA A 22 16.77 -9.14 -9.31
N GLN A 23 16.05 -9.97 -8.57
CA GLN A 23 16.25 -11.42 -8.58
C GLN A 23 15.35 -12.07 -9.62
N ASN A 24 15.87 -13.09 -10.31
CA ASN A 24 15.11 -13.84 -11.28
C ASN A 24 14.61 -15.15 -10.66
N TYR A 25 13.31 -15.40 -10.81
CA TYR A 25 12.66 -16.65 -10.40
C TYR A 25 12.21 -17.36 -11.68
N PRO A 26 13.11 -18.06 -12.40
CA PRO A 26 12.85 -18.56 -13.76
C PRO A 26 11.69 -19.55 -13.82
N ASP A 27 11.44 -20.30 -12.74
CA ASP A 27 10.31 -21.23 -12.64
C ASP A 27 9.07 -20.63 -11.93
N GLY A 28 9.15 -19.38 -11.46
CA GLY A 28 8.13 -18.75 -10.62
C GLY A 28 7.93 -19.45 -9.26
N MET A 29 8.91 -20.23 -8.80
CA MET A 29 8.84 -20.99 -7.56
C MET A 29 9.94 -20.55 -6.59
N SER A 30 9.63 -20.63 -5.30
CA SER A 30 10.55 -20.30 -4.21
C SER A 30 10.96 -21.55 -3.45
N GLU A 31 12.12 -21.53 -2.79
CA GLU A 31 12.58 -22.71 -2.03
C GLU A 31 12.04 -22.68 -0.58
N GLY A 32 11.73 -23.86 -0.06
CA GLY A 32 11.32 -24.05 1.34
C GLY A 32 11.57 -25.48 1.83
N THR A 33 11.25 -25.73 3.10
CA THR A 33 11.39 -27.05 3.73
C THR A 33 10.16 -27.35 4.56
N LEU A 34 9.48 -28.45 4.24
CA LEU A 34 8.48 -29.03 5.13
C LEU A 34 9.17 -29.79 6.25
N LYS A 35 8.88 -29.42 7.48
CA LYS A 35 9.20 -30.23 8.67
C LYS A 35 8.01 -31.15 8.91
N ILE A 36 8.21 -32.45 8.73
CA ILE A 36 7.21 -33.49 8.97
C ILE A 36 7.73 -34.34 10.13
N ASN A 37 7.26 -34.06 11.34
CA ASN A 37 7.84 -34.53 12.59
C ASN A 37 9.33 -34.17 12.68
N SER A 38 10.22 -35.17 12.74
CA SER A 38 11.68 -34.99 12.74
C SER A 38 12.32 -34.95 11.35
N THR A 39 11.56 -35.13 10.27
CA THR A 39 12.11 -35.19 8.91
C THR A 39 12.00 -33.83 8.22
N SER A 40 13.07 -33.43 7.54
CA SER A 40 13.08 -32.25 6.67
C SER A 40 12.91 -32.67 5.22
N VAL A 41 11.92 -32.11 4.54
CA VAL A 41 11.58 -32.40 3.15
C VAL A 41 11.70 -31.09 2.37
N PRO A 42 12.76 -30.90 1.56
CA PRO A 42 12.88 -29.74 0.68
C PRO A 42 11.71 -29.70 -0.30
N VAL A 43 11.09 -28.53 -0.49
CA VAL A 43 9.95 -28.31 -1.38
C VAL A 43 10.15 -27.06 -2.22
N LYS A 44 9.72 -27.12 -3.49
CA LYS A 44 9.44 -25.91 -4.28
C LYS A 44 8.08 -25.37 -3.90
N ILE A 45 8.01 -24.08 -3.58
CA ILE A 45 6.82 -23.34 -3.21
C ILE A 45 6.29 -22.59 -4.43
N TYR A 46 5.04 -22.86 -4.79
CA TYR A 46 4.31 -22.15 -5.82
C TYR A 46 3.12 -21.39 -5.20
N SER A 47 2.84 -20.19 -5.69
CA SER A 47 1.64 -19.46 -5.32
C SER A 47 1.24 -18.50 -6.44
N THR A 48 -0.07 -18.34 -6.63
CA THR A 48 -0.63 -17.43 -7.64
C THR A 48 -2.03 -16.99 -7.22
N THR A 49 -2.38 -15.74 -7.47
CA THR A 49 -3.76 -15.26 -7.33
C THR A 49 -4.59 -15.50 -8.61
N GLU A 50 -3.94 -15.89 -9.72
CA GLU A 50 -4.60 -16.21 -10.98
C GLU A 50 -5.17 -17.63 -10.99
N LEU A 51 -6.49 -17.71 -11.11
CA LEU A 51 -7.24 -18.96 -11.17
C LEU A 51 -6.83 -19.86 -12.34
N GLY A 52 -6.62 -19.25 -13.52
CA GLY A 52 -6.21 -19.97 -14.73
C GLY A 52 -4.87 -20.67 -14.55
N ASP A 53 -3.89 -19.94 -14.01
CA ASP A 53 -2.54 -20.45 -13.74
C ASP A 53 -2.54 -21.60 -12.72
N LEU A 54 -3.31 -21.45 -11.63
CA LEU A 54 -3.46 -22.49 -10.63
C LEU A 54 -4.08 -23.76 -11.22
N ASN A 55 -5.10 -23.62 -12.07
CA ASN A 55 -5.80 -24.74 -12.69
C ASN A 55 -4.93 -25.52 -13.69
N VAL A 56 -3.99 -24.87 -14.38
CA VAL A 56 -3.05 -25.56 -15.31
C VAL A 56 -1.79 -26.06 -14.62
N PHE A 57 -1.49 -25.59 -13.40
CA PHE A 57 -0.29 -25.99 -12.67
C PHE A 57 -0.12 -27.52 -12.49
N PRO A 58 -1.17 -28.32 -12.20
CA PRO A 58 -1.03 -29.78 -12.06
C PRO A 58 -0.48 -30.49 -13.30
N ASP A 59 -0.62 -29.88 -14.49
CA ASP A 59 -0.16 -30.43 -15.76
C ASP A 59 1.34 -30.16 -16.00
N ARG A 60 1.95 -29.26 -15.21
CA ARG A 60 3.38 -28.93 -15.30
C ARG A 60 4.22 -30.08 -14.75
N LYS A 61 5.27 -30.46 -15.47
CA LYS A 61 6.30 -31.35 -14.94
C LYS A 61 7.20 -30.54 -14.01
N VAL A 62 7.02 -30.75 -12.70
CA VAL A 62 7.91 -30.21 -11.67
C VAL A 62 8.60 -31.38 -10.99
N ASP A 63 9.92 -31.41 -11.07
CA ASP A 63 10.73 -32.42 -10.40
C ASP A 63 10.80 -32.15 -8.89
N GLY A 64 10.69 -33.21 -8.09
CA GLY A 64 10.79 -33.15 -6.63
C GLY A 64 9.47 -32.87 -5.91
N ASN A 65 9.59 -32.37 -4.68
CA ASN A 65 8.43 -32.08 -3.83
C ASN A 65 7.93 -30.67 -4.10
N VAL A 66 6.62 -30.50 -4.10
CA VAL A 66 5.96 -29.22 -4.37
C VAL A 66 4.95 -28.91 -3.27
N LEU A 67 4.95 -27.65 -2.83
CA LEU A 67 3.92 -27.07 -2.00
C LEU A 67 3.30 -25.90 -2.77
N ILE A 68 1.98 -25.89 -2.86
CA ILE A 68 1.22 -24.77 -3.42
C ILE A 68 0.55 -24.04 -2.26
N ILE A 69 0.75 -22.73 -2.16
CA ILE A 69 -0.01 -21.86 -1.27
C ILE A 69 -1.27 -21.43 -2.00
N LEU A 70 -2.40 -21.89 -1.50
CA LEU A 70 -3.74 -21.60 -1.99
C LEU A 70 -4.20 -20.24 -1.44
N ASN A 71 -4.59 -19.33 -2.32
CA ASN A 71 -5.00 -17.98 -1.96
C ASN A 71 -6.52 -17.89 -1.82
N GLU A 72 -6.98 -16.98 -0.94
CA GLU A 72 -8.42 -16.74 -0.75
C GLU A 72 -9.10 -16.37 -2.08
N SER A 73 -8.44 -15.57 -2.92
CA SER A 73 -8.92 -15.21 -4.26
C SER A 73 -9.11 -16.41 -5.19
N ASN A 74 -8.41 -17.52 -4.96
CA ASN A 74 -8.59 -18.75 -5.75
C ASN A 74 -9.87 -19.51 -5.38
N PHE A 75 -10.49 -19.17 -4.25
CA PHE A 75 -11.55 -19.96 -3.63
C PHE A 75 -12.75 -19.10 -3.20
N GLU A 76 -12.91 -17.91 -3.78
CA GLU A 76 -14.09 -17.09 -3.55
C GLU A 76 -15.37 -17.88 -3.86
N PRO A 77 -16.38 -17.88 -2.98
CA PRO A 77 -17.60 -18.66 -3.16
C PRO A 77 -18.35 -18.36 -4.47
N ALA A 78 -18.19 -17.16 -5.02
CA ALA A 78 -18.73 -16.76 -6.31
C ALA A 78 -18.17 -17.59 -7.49
N PHE A 79 -16.93 -18.08 -7.37
CA PHE A 79 -16.24 -18.91 -8.35
C PHE A 79 -16.09 -20.38 -7.89
N PHE A 80 -16.95 -20.83 -6.96
CA PHE A 80 -16.90 -22.16 -6.35
C PHE A 80 -16.68 -23.30 -7.35
N SER A 81 -17.44 -23.35 -8.45
CA SER A 81 -17.35 -24.44 -9.43
C SER A 81 -15.96 -24.56 -10.04
N PHE A 82 -15.28 -23.44 -10.27
CA PHE A 82 -13.93 -23.42 -10.83
C PHE A 82 -12.89 -23.81 -9.77
N GLY A 83 -13.02 -23.28 -8.55
CA GLY A 83 -12.15 -23.64 -7.42
C GLY A 83 -12.22 -25.12 -7.08
N ALA A 84 -13.43 -25.69 -7.01
CA ALA A 84 -13.66 -27.11 -6.74
C ALA A 84 -13.04 -28.00 -7.83
N MET A 85 -13.22 -27.64 -9.11
CA MET A 85 -12.58 -28.36 -10.23
C MET A 85 -11.05 -28.34 -10.13
N THR A 86 -10.47 -27.20 -9.74
CA THR A 86 -9.03 -27.04 -9.55
C THR A 86 -8.50 -27.94 -8.42
N LEU A 87 -9.23 -28.02 -7.30
CA LEU A 87 -8.88 -28.91 -6.18
C LEU A 87 -8.95 -30.39 -6.58
N ASP A 88 -9.97 -30.79 -7.34
CA ASP A 88 -10.09 -32.16 -7.84
C ASP A 88 -8.95 -32.53 -8.78
N LYS A 89 -8.55 -31.60 -9.66
CA LYS A 89 -7.40 -31.78 -10.55
C LYS A 89 -6.09 -31.92 -9.77
N LEU A 90 -5.89 -31.13 -8.72
CA LEU A 90 -4.77 -31.27 -7.80
C LEU A 90 -4.75 -32.66 -7.12
N LYS A 91 -5.90 -33.13 -6.62
CA LYS A 91 -6.03 -34.47 -6.03
C LYS A 91 -5.67 -35.57 -7.05
N GLN A 92 -6.17 -35.47 -8.29
CA GLN A 92 -5.85 -36.41 -9.38
C GLN A 92 -4.34 -36.41 -9.70
N ALA A 93 -3.68 -35.25 -9.61
CA ALA A 93 -2.23 -35.11 -9.75
C ALA A 93 -1.42 -35.54 -8.51
N LYS A 94 -2.08 -36.15 -7.51
CA LYS A 94 -1.55 -36.68 -6.25
C LYS A 94 -1.10 -35.62 -5.24
N TYR A 95 -1.72 -34.43 -5.25
CA TYR A 95 -1.54 -33.47 -4.17
C TYR A 95 -2.46 -33.79 -2.99
N GLN A 96 -1.91 -33.75 -1.78
CA GLN A 96 -2.65 -33.77 -0.53
C GLN A 96 -3.08 -32.35 -0.18
N LEU A 97 -4.36 -32.16 0.16
CA LEU A 97 -4.90 -30.84 0.50
C LEU A 97 -4.88 -30.64 2.02
N LEU A 98 -4.47 -29.46 2.46
CA LEU A 98 -4.32 -29.15 3.88
C LEU A 98 -4.95 -27.79 4.24
N ASP A 99 -5.37 -27.68 5.50
CA ASP A 99 -5.80 -26.43 6.11
C ASP A 99 -4.61 -25.51 6.47
N LYS A 100 -4.91 -24.31 6.98
CA LYS A 100 -3.89 -23.33 7.40
C LYS A 100 -2.96 -23.82 8.53
N ASN A 101 -3.32 -24.89 9.22
CA ASN A 101 -2.54 -25.51 10.30
C ASN A 101 -1.81 -26.78 9.81
N PHE A 102 -1.71 -26.97 8.48
CA PHE A 102 -1.14 -28.15 7.83
C PHE A 102 -1.83 -29.47 8.24
N ARG A 103 -3.14 -29.44 8.52
CA ARG A 103 -3.95 -30.65 8.74
C ARG A 103 -4.60 -31.09 7.44
N LEU A 104 -4.60 -32.40 7.19
CA LEU A 104 -5.21 -32.97 6.00
C LEU A 104 -6.72 -32.70 5.94
N ILE A 105 -7.21 -32.31 4.76
CA ILE A 105 -8.63 -32.17 4.45
C ILE A 105 -9.00 -33.26 3.42
N GLU A 106 -9.68 -34.31 3.90
CA GLU A 106 -10.13 -35.41 3.05
C GLU A 106 -11.53 -35.20 2.49
N SER A 107 -12.33 -34.33 3.12
CA SER A 107 -13.69 -34.02 2.66
C SER A 107 -13.70 -33.38 1.26
N PRO A 108 -14.73 -33.62 0.45
CA PRO A 108 -14.96 -32.87 -0.77
C PRO A 108 -15.08 -31.36 -0.51
N ALA A 109 -14.76 -30.55 -1.53
CA ALA A 109 -14.98 -29.11 -1.46
C ALA A 109 -16.49 -28.81 -1.52
N THR A 110 -16.97 -27.98 -0.61
CA THR A 110 -18.33 -27.42 -0.57
C THR A 110 -18.24 -25.91 -0.50
N LYS A 111 -19.35 -25.22 -0.75
CA LYS A 111 -19.38 -23.75 -0.63
C LYS A 111 -19.05 -23.27 0.78
N GLU A 112 -19.32 -24.08 1.80
CA GLU A 112 -19.03 -23.72 3.20
C GLU A 112 -17.57 -23.95 3.60
N ASN A 113 -16.85 -24.90 2.98
CA ASN A 113 -15.50 -25.26 3.40
C ASN A 113 -14.39 -24.84 2.41
N ILE A 114 -14.72 -24.31 1.23
CA ILE A 114 -13.74 -24.07 0.16
C ILE A 114 -12.63 -23.09 0.59
N GLU A 115 -12.91 -22.16 1.48
CA GLU A 115 -11.95 -21.20 2.03
C GLU A 115 -11.01 -21.80 3.10
N THR A 116 -11.28 -23.04 3.54
CA THR A 116 -10.43 -23.73 4.54
C THR A 116 -9.18 -24.34 3.93
N PHE A 117 -9.18 -24.61 2.62
CA PHE A 117 -8.05 -25.17 1.89
C PHE A 117 -6.95 -24.12 1.74
N LYS A 118 -5.78 -24.37 2.35
CA LYS A 118 -4.66 -23.42 2.36
C LYS A 118 -3.40 -23.91 1.66
N TYR A 119 -3.16 -25.22 1.67
CA TYR A 119 -1.99 -25.80 1.02
C TYR A 119 -2.36 -27.01 0.19
N ALA A 120 -1.66 -27.21 -0.93
CA ALA A 120 -1.66 -28.46 -1.67
C ALA A 120 -0.22 -28.97 -1.76
N VAL A 121 0.04 -30.17 -1.25
CA VAL A 121 1.41 -30.74 -1.15
C VAL A 121 1.51 -32.02 -1.93
N LYS A 122 2.52 -32.10 -2.80
CA LYS A 122 2.96 -33.33 -3.47
C LYS A 122 4.37 -33.62 -3.01
N SER A 123 4.53 -34.68 -2.21
CA SER A 123 5.82 -35.05 -1.65
C SER A 123 6.11 -36.55 -1.73
N ASN A 124 7.38 -36.90 -1.85
CA ASN A 124 7.90 -38.25 -1.71
C ASN A 124 7.71 -38.84 -0.30
N LYS A 125 7.49 -38.00 0.72
CA LYS A 125 7.05 -38.39 2.06
C LYS A 125 5.61 -37.91 2.24
N PRO A 126 4.60 -38.75 1.98
CA PRO A 126 3.20 -38.39 2.20
C PRO A 126 2.97 -37.99 3.66
N ILE A 127 2.15 -36.96 3.86
CA ILE A 127 1.73 -36.47 5.17
C ILE A 127 0.61 -37.38 5.69
N ALA A 128 0.74 -37.88 6.92
CA ALA A 128 -0.31 -38.62 7.61
C ALA A 128 -1.09 -37.71 8.57
N SER A 129 -2.33 -38.08 8.92
CA SER A 129 -3.21 -37.24 9.76
C SER A 129 -2.68 -37.01 11.18
N ALA A 130 -1.76 -37.85 11.64
CA ALA A 130 -1.09 -37.73 12.94
C ALA A 130 0.22 -36.91 12.90
N ASP A 131 0.71 -36.55 11.71
CA ASP A 131 1.96 -35.84 11.55
C ASP A 131 1.84 -34.38 12.03
N GLN A 132 2.89 -33.90 12.70
CA GLN A 132 3.09 -32.48 12.94
C GLN A 132 3.85 -31.89 11.76
N VAL A 133 3.22 -30.94 11.08
CA VAL A 133 3.77 -30.35 9.86
C VAL A 133 3.92 -28.85 10.01
N SER A 134 5.08 -28.32 9.60
CA SER A 134 5.31 -26.88 9.46
C SER A 134 6.14 -26.57 8.23
N LEU A 135 6.06 -25.34 7.74
CA LEU A 135 6.85 -24.85 6.62
C LEU A 135 7.94 -23.88 7.12
N GLU A 136 9.19 -24.18 6.78
CA GLU A 136 10.32 -23.28 6.97
C GLU A 136 10.76 -22.68 5.63
N THR A 137 10.98 -21.37 5.60
CA THR A 137 11.42 -20.61 4.43
C THR A 137 12.53 -19.64 4.80
N PRO A 138 13.45 -19.31 3.87
CA PRO A 138 14.48 -18.30 4.12
C PRO A 138 13.90 -16.88 4.18
N PHE A 139 12.73 -16.66 3.57
CA PHE A 139 11.92 -15.43 3.63
C PHE A 139 10.74 -15.60 4.58
N LYS A 140 10.02 -14.51 4.88
CA LYS A 140 8.76 -14.55 5.64
C LYS A 140 7.55 -14.51 4.69
N ILE A 141 6.47 -15.18 5.07
CA ILE A 141 5.20 -15.16 4.33
C ILE A 141 4.27 -14.13 5.00
N TRP A 142 3.83 -13.12 4.24
CA TRP A 142 2.91 -12.09 4.71
C TRP A 142 1.49 -12.40 4.26
N ASP A 143 0.74 -13.07 5.14
CA ASP A 143 -0.63 -13.53 4.89
C ASP A 143 -1.56 -13.16 6.06
N PRO A 144 -1.72 -11.87 6.37
CA PRO A 144 -2.56 -11.43 7.49
C PRO A 144 -4.05 -11.64 7.17
N SER A 145 -4.89 -11.65 8.20
CA SER A 145 -6.32 -11.44 7.99
C SER A 145 -6.56 -10.04 7.40
N LYS A 146 -7.61 -9.87 6.59
CA LYS A 146 -7.97 -8.56 5.99
C LYS A 146 -8.34 -7.49 7.05
N GLY A 147 -8.71 -7.92 8.26
CA GLY A 147 -9.13 -7.03 9.33
C GLY A 147 -9.57 -7.77 10.59
N ILE A 148 -10.28 -7.02 11.44
CA ILE A 148 -10.87 -7.49 12.69
C ILE A 148 -12.37 -7.71 12.45
N VAL A 149 -12.85 -8.93 12.66
CA VAL A 149 -14.27 -9.28 12.50
C VAL A 149 -15.06 -8.80 13.73
N LEU A 150 -16.03 -7.91 13.51
CA LEU A 150 -16.89 -7.29 14.51
C LEU A 150 -18.35 -7.69 14.24
N GLY A 151 -18.70 -8.95 14.51
CA GLY A 151 -20.01 -9.50 14.18
C GLY A 151 -20.23 -9.53 12.66
N PRO A 152 -21.25 -8.83 12.11
CA PRO A 152 -21.51 -8.83 10.67
C PRO A 152 -20.60 -7.90 9.86
N ILE A 153 -19.74 -7.10 10.50
CA ILE A 153 -18.88 -6.10 9.83
C ILE A 153 -17.41 -6.44 10.07
N THR A 154 -16.58 -6.35 9.03
CA THR A 154 -15.13 -6.45 9.16
C THR A 154 -14.50 -5.06 9.16
N LEU A 155 -13.79 -4.71 10.22
CA LEU A 155 -12.95 -3.53 10.25
C LEU A 155 -11.62 -3.85 9.57
N HIS A 156 -11.51 -3.47 8.30
CA HIS A 156 -10.29 -3.68 7.52
C HIS A 156 -9.10 -2.91 8.10
N PHE A 157 -7.91 -3.52 8.10
CA PHE A 157 -6.69 -2.86 8.59
C PHE A 157 -6.37 -1.59 7.79
N TYR A 158 -6.65 -1.59 6.48
CA TYR A 158 -6.52 -0.40 5.65
C TYR A 158 -7.39 0.76 6.15
N SER A 159 -8.67 0.50 6.44
CA SER A 159 -9.59 1.49 7.00
C SER A 159 -9.13 1.94 8.39
N LEU A 160 -8.61 1.04 9.21
CA LEU A 160 -8.04 1.38 10.51
C LEU A 160 -6.84 2.32 10.39
N MET A 161 -5.98 2.14 9.38
CA MET A 161 -4.87 3.05 9.12
C MET A 161 -5.35 4.45 8.68
N PHE A 162 -6.46 4.55 7.95
CA PHE A 162 -7.12 5.83 7.67
C PHE A 162 -7.63 6.50 8.96
N ILE A 163 -8.25 5.72 9.85
CA ILE A 163 -8.70 6.22 11.16
C ILE A 163 -7.50 6.75 11.96
N PHE A 164 -6.36 6.04 11.95
CA PHE A 164 -5.13 6.52 12.59
C PHE A 164 -4.58 7.78 11.94
N ALA A 165 -4.54 7.85 10.61
CA ALA A 165 -4.08 9.04 9.89
C ALA A 165 -4.88 10.30 10.28
N PHE A 166 -6.22 10.22 10.26
CA PHE A 166 -7.07 11.35 10.64
C PHE A 166 -7.10 11.61 12.14
N GLY A 167 -7.15 10.56 12.97
CA GLY A 167 -7.19 10.66 14.42
C GLY A 167 -5.92 11.28 15.01
N PHE A 168 -4.74 10.74 14.66
CA PHE A 168 -3.48 11.35 15.06
C PHE A 168 -3.29 12.73 14.43
N GLY A 169 -3.80 12.93 13.21
CA GLY A 169 -3.78 14.25 12.59
C GLY A 169 -4.57 15.30 13.36
N TYR A 170 -5.76 14.96 13.85
CA TYR A 170 -6.55 15.84 14.71
C TYR A 170 -5.83 16.16 16.03
N VAL A 171 -5.26 15.14 16.69
CA VAL A 171 -4.51 15.31 17.95
C VAL A 171 -3.28 16.21 17.75
N LEU A 172 -2.50 15.96 16.69
CA LEU A 172 -1.32 16.77 16.36
C LEU A 172 -1.69 18.20 15.98
N MET A 173 -2.75 18.39 15.19
CA MET A 173 -3.19 19.72 14.79
C MET A 173 -3.76 20.53 15.97
N THR A 174 -4.48 19.87 16.89
CA THR A 174 -4.87 20.48 18.19
C THR A 174 -3.64 21.03 18.91
N LYS A 175 -2.56 20.24 18.96
CA LYS A 175 -1.30 20.63 19.60
C LYS A 175 -0.62 21.79 18.86
N ILE A 176 -0.59 21.77 17.53
CA ILE A 176 -0.09 22.86 16.69
C ILE A 176 -0.86 24.16 16.98
N PHE A 177 -2.19 24.11 17.03
CA PHE A 177 -3.02 25.29 17.29
C PHE A 177 -2.75 25.88 18.67
N LYS A 178 -2.57 25.03 19.69
CA LYS A 178 -2.16 25.49 21.04
C LYS A 178 -0.78 26.15 21.04
N ILE A 179 0.19 25.58 20.32
CA ILE A 179 1.55 26.14 20.21
C ILE A 179 1.57 27.48 19.48
N ASP A 180 0.71 27.64 18.47
CA ASP A 180 0.63 28.84 17.65
C ASP A 180 -0.38 29.86 18.18
N ASN A 181 -0.98 29.63 19.36
CA ASN A 181 -2.03 30.44 19.95
C ASN A 181 -3.17 30.76 18.95
N VAL A 182 -3.64 29.74 18.26
CA VAL A 182 -4.78 29.78 17.34
C VAL A 182 -6.01 29.21 18.03
N ASN A 183 -7.12 29.93 17.94
CA ASN A 183 -8.39 29.53 18.52
C ASN A 183 -8.83 28.15 17.98
N GLN A 184 -9.21 27.26 18.90
CA GLN A 184 -9.61 25.89 18.58
C GLN A 184 -10.87 25.81 17.72
N LYS A 185 -11.69 26.87 17.67
CA LYS A 185 -12.85 26.95 16.76
C LYS A 185 -12.49 26.75 15.29
N TYR A 186 -11.23 27.03 14.92
CA TYR A 186 -10.75 26.84 13.55
C TYR A 186 -10.27 25.42 13.24
N LEU A 187 -10.16 24.55 14.26
CA LEU A 187 -9.65 23.19 14.10
C LEU A 187 -10.70 22.27 13.47
N GLU A 188 -11.92 22.30 13.99
CA GLU A 188 -13.00 21.44 13.51
C GLU A 188 -13.32 21.69 12.03
N PRO A 189 -13.45 22.94 11.54
CA PRO A 189 -13.63 23.17 10.11
C PRO A 189 -12.45 22.66 9.27
N LEU A 190 -11.20 22.80 9.75
CA LEU A 190 -10.03 22.27 9.03
C LEU A 190 -10.13 20.75 8.88
N PHE A 191 -10.43 20.05 9.98
CA PHE A 191 -10.59 18.61 10.00
C PHE A 191 -11.72 18.17 9.07
N THR A 192 -12.91 18.77 9.20
CA THR A 192 -14.09 18.43 8.40
C THR A 192 -13.83 18.62 6.91
N TRP A 193 -13.29 19.76 6.48
CA TRP A 193 -13.02 20.03 5.07
C TRP A 193 -11.90 19.17 4.49
N THR A 194 -10.92 18.77 5.32
CA THR A 194 -9.87 17.83 4.91
C THR A 194 -10.44 16.42 4.75
N LEU A 195 -11.25 15.96 5.70
CA LEU A 195 -11.87 14.63 5.68
C LEU A 195 -12.84 14.48 4.52
N VAL A 196 -13.77 15.43 4.37
CA VAL A 196 -14.75 15.47 3.28
C VAL A 196 -14.04 15.58 1.94
N GLY A 197 -13.06 16.48 1.81
CA GLY A 197 -12.28 16.63 0.58
C GLY A 197 -11.53 15.35 0.21
N THR A 198 -10.97 14.64 1.18
CA THR A 198 -10.25 13.37 0.94
C THR A 198 -11.20 12.27 0.46
N ILE A 199 -12.29 12.01 1.20
CA ILE A 199 -13.21 10.90 0.89
C ILE A 199 -13.99 11.17 -0.39
N LEU A 200 -14.68 12.33 -0.47
CA LEU A 200 -15.48 12.67 -1.64
C LEU A 200 -14.60 12.92 -2.86
N GLY A 201 -13.46 13.59 -2.69
CA GLY A 201 -12.52 13.82 -3.78
C GLY A 201 -11.98 12.52 -4.34
N ALA A 202 -11.57 11.57 -3.48
CA ALA A 202 -11.09 10.28 -3.92
C ALA A 202 -12.16 9.50 -4.69
N ARG A 203 -13.38 9.46 -4.15
CA ARG A 203 -14.49 8.73 -4.77
C ARG A 203 -14.92 9.36 -6.09
N LEU A 204 -15.10 10.69 -6.13
CA LEU A 204 -15.45 11.40 -7.36
C LEU A 204 -14.36 11.28 -8.42
N GLY A 205 -13.08 11.39 -8.03
CA GLY A 205 -11.99 11.15 -8.96
C GLY A 205 -12.06 9.75 -9.57
N HIS A 206 -12.31 8.73 -8.75
CA HIS A 206 -12.44 7.37 -9.26
C HIS A 206 -13.58 7.24 -10.26
N VAL A 207 -14.77 7.70 -9.87
CA VAL A 207 -15.97 7.61 -10.71
C VAL A 207 -15.79 8.40 -12.00
N ILE A 208 -15.30 9.63 -11.95
CA ILE A 208 -15.14 10.49 -13.14
C ILE A 208 -14.14 9.90 -14.14
N PHE A 209 -13.01 9.38 -13.67
CA PHE A 209 -11.91 8.97 -14.56
C PHE A 209 -11.94 7.50 -14.96
N TYR A 210 -12.50 6.62 -14.12
CA TYR A 210 -12.42 5.17 -14.34
C TYR A 210 -13.79 4.50 -14.48
N GLN A 211 -14.85 5.02 -13.86
CA GLN A 211 -16.18 4.39 -13.85
C GLN A 211 -17.34 5.41 -13.97
N PRO A 212 -17.39 6.22 -15.05
CA PRO A 212 -18.38 7.29 -15.18
C PRO A 212 -19.83 6.76 -15.30
N GLU A 213 -20.01 5.50 -15.71
CA GLU A 213 -21.29 4.82 -15.79
C GLU A 213 -22.05 4.75 -14.45
N LEU A 214 -21.35 4.78 -13.31
CA LEU A 214 -21.97 4.75 -11.99
C LEU A 214 -22.90 5.95 -11.73
N PHE A 215 -22.68 7.09 -12.40
CA PHE A 215 -23.62 8.22 -12.31
C PHE A 215 -25.02 7.88 -12.83
N LYS A 216 -25.14 6.91 -13.72
CA LYS A 216 -26.44 6.47 -14.28
C LYS A 216 -26.92 5.18 -13.64
N GLU A 217 -26.02 4.24 -13.41
CA GLU A 217 -26.38 2.88 -13.01
C GLU A 217 -26.57 2.70 -11.50
N ASP A 218 -25.88 3.49 -10.68
CA ASP A 218 -25.94 3.40 -9.22
C ASP A 218 -25.56 4.74 -8.57
N PHE A 219 -26.35 5.79 -8.88
CA PHE A 219 -26.03 7.19 -8.55
C PHE A 219 -25.67 7.42 -7.08
N TRP A 220 -26.41 6.80 -6.15
CA TRP A 220 -26.16 6.98 -4.72
C TRP A 220 -24.83 6.37 -4.26
N SER A 221 -24.35 5.31 -4.93
CA SER A 221 -23.04 4.71 -4.64
C SER A 221 -21.85 5.63 -4.95
N VAL A 222 -22.06 6.70 -5.72
CA VAL A 222 -21.03 7.70 -5.99
C VAL A 222 -20.74 8.54 -4.73
N PHE A 223 -21.73 8.75 -3.87
CA PHE A 223 -21.61 9.66 -2.73
C PHE A 223 -21.68 8.95 -1.38
N LEU A 224 -22.27 7.75 -1.34
CA LEU A 224 -22.54 7.00 -0.13
C LEU A 224 -21.88 5.61 -0.22
N PRO A 225 -21.47 5.02 0.93
CA PRO A 225 -20.84 3.70 0.99
C PRO A 225 -21.85 2.55 0.85
N ILE A 226 -22.74 2.67 -0.13
CA ILE A 226 -23.83 1.73 -0.41
C ILE A 226 -23.84 1.41 -1.90
N SER A 227 -24.35 0.24 -2.26
CA SER A 227 -24.82 -0.03 -3.61
C SER A 227 -26.33 -0.12 -3.60
N THR A 228 -26.96 0.49 -4.60
CA THR A 228 -28.40 0.37 -4.87
C THR A 228 -28.69 -0.54 -6.07
N LYS A 229 -27.64 -0.97 -6.78
CA LYS A 229 -27.72 -1.94 -7.87
C LYS A 229 -28.00 -3.34 -7.30
N ASN A 230 -29.09 -3.95 -7.76
CA ASN A 230 -29.55 -5.28 -7.29
C ASN A 230 -29.88 -5.36 -5.78
N GLY A 231 -30.41 -4.28 -5.21
CA GLY A 231 -30.82 -4.19 -3.81
C GLY A 231 -30.00 -3.18 -3.00
N PHE A 232 -30.33 -3.02 -1.72
CA PHE A 232 -29.61 -2.11 -0.82
C PHE A 232 -28.55 -2.88 -0.05
N HIS A 233 -27.28 -2.61 -0.36
CA HIS A 233 -26.13 -3.28 0.26
C HIS A 233 -25.16 -2.24 0.81
N PHE A 234 -24.67 -2.44 2.03
CA PHE A 234 -23.55 -1.66 2.53
C PHE A 234 -22.26 -2.23 1.95
N THR A 235 -21.60 -1.45 1.09
CA THR A 235 -20.40 -1.87 0.36
C THR A 235 -19.13 -1.19 0.87
N GLY A 236 -19.25 -0.16 1.71
CA GLY A 236 -18.13 0.72 2.03
C GLY A 236 -17.76 1.63 0.85
N PHE A 237 -16.76 2.49 1.04
CA PHE A 237 -16.17 3.23 -0.06
C PHE A 237 -15.06 2.38 -0.71
N SER A 238 -15.39 1.68 -1.79
CA SER A 238 -14.42 1.09 -2.72
C SER A 238 -14.17 2.04 -3.90
N GLY A 239 -13.12 1.83 -4.68
CA GLY A 239 -12.78 2.68 -5.83
C GLY A 239 -12.47 4.13 -5.42
N LEU A 240 -11.24 4.35 -4.95
CA LEU A 240 -10.76 5.63 -4.46
C LEU A 240 -9.51 6.07 -5.26
N ALA A 241 -9.57 7.24 -5.89
CA ALA A 241 -8.47 7.78 -6.69
C ALA A 241 -7.72 8.89 -5.95
N SER A 242 -6.43 8.70 -5.71
CA SER A 242 -5.57 9.66 -5.00
C SER A 242 -5.50 11.04 -5.66
N HIS A 243 -5.55 11.10 -6.99
CA HIS A 243 -5.56 12.36 -7.75
C HIS A 243 -6.83 13.19 -7.47
N GLY A 244 -7.98 12.53 -7.38
CA GLY A 244 -9.24 13.19 -7.02
C GLY A 244 -9.21 13.76 -5.59
N ALA A 245 -8.69 13.00 -4.63
CA ALA A 245 -8.46 13.50 -3.27
C ALA A 245 -7.52 14.71 -3.25
N THR A 246 -6.43 14.66 -4.03
CA THR A 246 -5.44 15.75 -4.11
C THR A 246 -6.08 17.04 -4.63
N ILE A 247 -6.84 16.96 -5.72
CA ILE A 247 -7.54 18.13 -6.31
C ILE A 247 -8.53 18.71 -5.30
N ALA A 248 -9.36 17.86 -4.69
CA ALA A 248 -10.32 18.30 -3.70
C ALA A 248 -9.64 18.94 -2.48
N LEU A 249 -8.55 18.36 -1.97
CA LEU A 249 -7.79 18.90 -0.85
C LEU A 249 -7.16 20.26 -1.15
N ILE A 250 -6.71 20.50 -2.38
CA ILE A 250 -6.24 21.84 -2.77
C ILE A 250 -7.38 22.85 -2.61
N PHE A 251 -8.56 22.56 -3.18
CA PHE A 251 -9.70 23.48 -3.12
C PHE A 251 -10.25 23.65 -1.70
N THR A 252 -10.40 22.58 -0.93
CA THR A 252 -10.91 22.67 0.45
C THR A 252 -9.93 23.37 1.37
N THR A 253 -8.61 23.19 1.18
CA THR A 253 -7.59 23.94 1.92
C THR A 253 -7.60 25.42 1.57
N LEU A 254 -7.71 25.78 0.28
CA LEU A 254 -7.83 27.17 -0.16
C LEU A 254 -9.11 27.81 0.40
N TYR A 255 -10.24 27.11 0.34
CA TYR A 255 -11.50 27.56 0.93
C TYR A 255 -11.35 27.82 2.42
N TYR A 256 -10.81 26.86 3.17
CA TYR A 256 -10.53 27.01 4.60
C TYR A 256 -9.63 28.22 4.86
N SER A 257 -8.53 28.33 4.10
CA SER A 257 -7.55 29.40 4.28
C SER A 257 -8.14 30.79 4.07
N PHE A 258 -8.92 30.98 2.99
CA PHE A 258 -9.43 32.29 2.62
C PHE A 258 -10.73 32.67 3.31
N LYS A 259 -11.62 31.70 3.56
CA LYS A 259 -12.97 31.97 4.08
C LYS A 259 -13.11 31.73 5.57
N ILE A 260 -12.41 30.73 6.11
CA ILE A 260 -12.57 30.30 7.49
C ILE A 260 -11.49 30.92 8.38
N ILE A 261 -10.24 30.48 8.24
CA ILE A 261 -9.15 30.95 9.12
C ILE A 261 -8.58 32.31 8.67
N LYS A 262 -8.81 32.72 7.42
CA LYS A 262 -8.31 34.00 6.85
C LYS A 262 -6.80 34.18 7.06
N LYS A 263 -6.02 33.13 6.83
CA LYS A 263 -4.55 33.15 6.82
C LYS A 263 -4.04 32.83 5.42
N ASN A 264 -2.75 33.06 5.19
CA ASN A 264 -2.08 32.67 3.94
C ASN A 264 -2.20 31.14 3.76
N PRO A 265 -2.57 30.62 2.56
CA PRO A 265 -2.63 29.18 2.31
C PRO A 265 -1.36 28.43 2.68
N PHE A 266 -0.20 29.02 2.44
CA PHE A 266 1.08 28.41 2.80
C PHE A 266 1.27 28.23 4.30
N TRP A 267 0.66 29.07 5.14
CA TRP A 267 0.63 28.87 6.59
C TRP A 267 -0.14 27.59 6.95
N VAL A 268 -1.26 27.33 6.26
CA VAL A 268 -2.08 26.11 6.47
C VAL A 268 -1.32 24.89 5.96
N TYR A 269 -0.75 24.98 4.75
CA TYR A 269 0.03 23.89 4.16
C TYR A 269 1.28 23.51 4.95
N ASP A 270 1.98 24.47 5.57
CA ASP A 270 3.12 24.16 6.45
C ASP A 270 2.72 23.21 7.59
N ARG A 271 1.53 23.43 8.17
CA ARG A 271 1.02 22.65 9.30
C ARG A 271 0.42 21.34 8.85
N LEU A 272 -0.31 21.36 7.73
CA LEU A 272 -0.83 20.14 7.11
C LEU A 272 0.32 19.22 6.67
N GLY A 273 1.40 19.74 6.08
CA GLY A 273 2.54 18.93 5.64
C GLY A 273 3.16 18.09 6.76
N ILE A 274 3.23 18.62 7.99
CA ILE A 274 3.67 17.86 9.17
C ILE A 274 2.74 16.67 9.42
N VAL A 275 1.44 16.92 9.50
CA VAL A 275 0.44 15.91 9.82
C VAL A 275 0.28 14.88 8.69
N VAL A 276 0.30 15.33 7.44
CA VAL A 276 0.18 14.51 6.24
C VAL A 276 1.40 13.59 6.09
N ALA A 277 2.60 13.99 6.50
CA ALA A 277 3.74 13.08 6.52
C ALA A 277 3.47 11.83 7.38
N LEU A 278 2.91 12.02 8.60
CA LEU A 278 2.53 10.88 9.43
C LEU A 278 1.32 10.11 8.85
N GLY A 279 0.33 10.82 8.32
CA GLY A 279 -0.81 10.21 7.64
C GLY A 279 -0.39 9.32 6.47
N GLY A 280 0.57 9.78 5.66
CA GLY A 280 1.16 9.03 4.56
C GLY A 280 1.82 7.74 5.03
N ALA A 281 2.51 7.75 6.19
CA ALA A 281 3.08 6.54 6.76
C ALA A 281 2.00 5.50 7.09
N PHE A 282 0.90 5.91 7.72
CA PHE A 282 -0.23 5.02 7.98
C PHE A 282 -0.86 4.49 6.69
N VAL A 283 -1.03 5.33 5.66
CA VAL A 283 -1.55 4.87 4.36
C VAL A 283 -0.64 3.79 3.77
N ARG A 284 0.69 3.96 3.80
CA ARG A 284 1.64 2.94 3.34
C ARG A 284 1.57 1.66 4.19
N MET A 285 1.39 1.75 5.50
CA MET A 285 1.11 0.58 6.35
C MET A 285 -0.20 -0.11 5.95
N GLY A 286 -1.22 0.64 5.56
CA GLY A 286 -2.47 0.09 5.02
C GLY A 286 -2.20 -0.72 3.76
N ASN A 287 -1.46 -0.17 2.80
CA ASN A 287 -1.09 -0.89 1.58
C ASN A 287 -0.28 -2.16 1.88
N PHE A 288 0.57 -2.13 2.92
CA PHE A 288 1.29 -3.32 3.37
C PHE A 288 0.32 -4.41 3.88
N PHE A 289 -0.68 -4.07 4.71
CA PHE A 289 -1.71 -5.04 5.13
C PHE A 289 -2.50 -5.61 3.95
N ASN A 290 -2.77 -4.81 2.92
CA ASN A 290 -3.47 -5.25 1.71
C ASN A 290 -2.58 -5.99 0.70
N SER A 291 -1.28 -6.12 0.91
CA SER A 291 -0.34 -6.67 -0.09
C SER A 291 -0.35 -5.90 -1.42
N GLU A 292 -0.57 -4.59 -1.37
CA GLU A 292 -0.61 -3.69 -2.53
C GLU A 292 0.66 -2.84 -2.63
N ILE A 293 1.04 -2.42 -3.84
CA ILE A 293 2.19 -1.53 -4.06
C ILE A 293 3.51 -2.20 -3.64
N ILE A 294 3.64 -3.50 -3.92
CA ILE A 294 4.79 -4.32 -3.53
C ILE A 294 6.07 -3.97 -4.30
N GLY A 295 7.19 -4.49 -3.81
CA GLY A 295 8.49 -4.34 -4.44
C GLY A 295 8.77 -5.34 -5.57
N LYS A 296 9.93 -5.13 -6.20
CA LYS A 296 10.56 -6.09 -7.12
C LYS A 296 10.90 -7.39 -6.40
N PRO A 297 11.08 -8.50 -7.14
CA PRO A 297 11.53 -9.76 -6.56
C PRO A 297 12.84 -9.59 -5.79
N ALA A 298 12.87 -10.09 -4.56
CA ALA A 298 13.99 -9.98 -3.64
C ALA A 298 14.75 -11.31 -3.54
N ASP A 299 15.99 -11.25 -3.06
CA ASP A 299 16.75 -12.45 -2.72
C ASP A 299 16.02 -13.19 -1.59
N PRO A 300 15.72 -14.50 -1.70
CA PRO A 300 15.08 -15.26 -0.64
C PRO A 300 15.76 -15.14 0.72
N ASN A 301 17.07 -14.92 0.76
CA ASN A 301 17.88 -14.79 1.98
C ASN A 301 18.00 -13.35 2.48
N SER A 302 17.42 -12.37 1.76
CA SER A 302 17.38 -10.99 2.21
C SER A 302 16.55 -10.90 3.50
N PRO A 303 17.00 -10.14 4.52
CA PRO A 303 16.22 -9.94 5.75
C PRO A 303 14.89 -9.21 5.49
N PHE A 304 14.73 -8.62 4.30
CA PHE A 304 13.51 -7.93 3.86
C PHE A 304 12.71 -8.74 2.84
N ALA A 305 13.03 -10.00 2.58
CA ALA A 305 12.26 -10.82 1.66
C ALA A 305 10.91 -11.20 2.27
N LEU A 306 9.83 -10.76 1.62
CA LEU A 306 8.46 -11.13 1.97
C LEU A 306 7.73 -11.73 0.77
N LEU A 307 7.20 -12.92 0.93
CA LEU A 307 6.26 -13.50 -0.02
C LEU A 307 4.85 -13.00 0.33
N PHE A 308 4.14 -12.45 -0.65
CA PHE A 308 2.81 -11.86 -0.50
C PHE A 308 1.77 -12.73 -1.22
N PRO A 309 1.19 -13.78 -0.58
CA PRO A 309 0.21 -14.67 -1.23
C PRO A 309 -1.01 -13.91 -1.77
N GLN A 310 -1.40 -12.85 -1.06
CA GLN A 310 -2.57 -12.03 -1.40
C GLN A 310 -2.27 -10.89 -2.39
N GLN A 311 -1.11 -10.88 -3.06
CA GLN A 311 -0.78 -9.81 -4.01
C GLN A 311 -1.77 -9.76 -5.20
N SER A 312 -1.97 -8.56 -5.76
CA SER A 312 -2.70 -8.40 -7.03
C SER A 312 -2.11 -9.29 -8.12
N SER A 313 -2.97 -9.84 -8.97
CA SER A 313 -2.53 -10.68 -10.07
C SER A 313 -1.75 -9.93 -11.16
N GLU A 314 -1.85 -8.60 -11.19
CA GLU A 314 -1.02 -7.72 -12.02
C GLU A 314 0.49 -7.93 -11.78
N TYR A 315 0.88 -8.44 -10.62
CA TYR A 315 2.29 -8.75 -10.30
C TYR A 315 2.73 -10.16 -10.72
N GLY A 316 1.86 -10.90 -11.41
CA GLY A 316 2.09 -12.26 -11.90
C GLY A 316 2.29 -13.27 -10.76
N VAL A 317 3.17 -14.24 -11.01
CA VAL A 317 3.46 -15.33 -10.05
C VAL A 317 4.00 -14.77 -8.73
N THR A 318 3.57 -15.37 -7.63
CA THR A 318 3.90 -14.90 -6.29
C THR A 318 5.27 -15.41 -5.85
N VAL A 319 6.22 -14.48 -5.77
CA VAL A 319 7.61 -14.70 -5.33
C VAL A 319 7.97 -13.74 -4.19
N PRO A 320 9.02 -14.01 -3.40
CA PRO A 320 9.51 -13.08 -2.38
C PRO A 320 9.90 -11.74 -3.00
N ARG A 321 9.41 -10.66 -2.41
CA ARG A 321 9.56 -9.28 -2.87
C ARG A 321 9.94 -8.36 -1.72
N TYR A 322 10.52 -7.21 -2.05
CA TYR A 322 10.81 -6.18 -1.07
C TYR A 322 9.51 -5.50 -0.58
N PRO A 323 9.34 -5.24 0.74
CA PRO A 323 8.23 -4.46 1.26
C PRO A 323 8.48 -2.95 1.08
N SER A 324 8.47 -2.51 -0.17
CA SER A 324 8.62 -1.09 -0.54
C SER A 324 7.69 -0.18 0.25
N GLN A 325 6.48 -0.63 0.59
CA GLN A 325 5.53 0.13 1.41
C GLN A 325 6.09 0.45 2.79
N LEU A 326 6.77 -0.50 3.44
CA LEU A 326 7.39 -0.26 4.75
C LEU A 326 8.59 0.69 4.64
N PHE A 327 9.33 0.63 3.54
CA PHE A 327 10.42 1.58 3.28
C PHE A 327 9.88 3.01 3.07
N GLU A 328 8.80 3.17 2.28
CA GLU A 328 8.11 4.47 2.13
C GLU A 328 7.54 4.94 3.48
N ALA A 329 6.87 4.06 4.23
CA ALA A 329 6.29 4.38 5.53
C ALA A 329 7.35 4.88 6.52
N PHE A 330 8.48 4.18 6.61
CA PHE A 330 9.59 4.57 7.47
C PHE A 330 10.17 5.94 7.06
N GLY A 331 10.36 6.18 5.76
CA GLY A 331 10.77 7.48 5.24
C GLY A 331 9.81 8.59 5.64
N TYR A 332 8.51 8.34 5.57
CA TYR A 332 7.47 9.29 5.95
C TYR A 332 7.42 9.57 7.45
N VAL A 333 7.66 8.57 8.30
CA VAL A 333 7.85 8.77 9.75
C VAL A 333 9.09 9.64 10.01
N CYS A 334 10.21 9.38 9.33
CA CYS A 334 11.41 10.20 9.46
C CYS A 334 11.15 11.65 9.03
N LEU A 335 10.41 11.85 7.93
CA LEU A 335 9.98 13.16 7.47
C LEU A 335 9.09 13.86 8.50
N PHE A 336 8.10 13.16 9.07
CA PHE A 336 7.27 13.71 10.14
C PHE A 336 8.12 14.17 11.33
N VAL A 337 9.04 13.33 11.81
CA VAL A 337 9.93 13.66 12.94
C VAL A 337 10.78 14.89 12.61
N LEU A 338 11.37 14.94 11.42
CA LEU A 338 12.15 16.09 10.97
C LEU A 338 11.32 17.38 10.95
N LEU A 339 10.14 17.37 10.31
CA LEU A 339 9.27 18.54 10.22
C LEU A 339 8.77 18.96 11.60
N TRP A 340 8.44 18.01 12.47
CA TRP A 340 8.02 18.28 13.84
C TRP A 340 9.14 18.94 14.66
N ILE A 341 10.38 18.45 14.55
CA ILE A 341 11.54 19.05 15.21
C ILE A 341 11.77 20.47 14.70
N LEU A 342 11.78 20.67 13.38
CA LEU A 342 11.97 22.01 12.79
C LEU A 342 10.85 22.97 13.21
N TYR A 343 9.60 22.52 13.19
CA TYR A 343 8.45 23.29 13.65
C TYR A 343 8.56 23.68 15.14
N ARG A 344 9.03 22.77 16.00
CA ARG A 344 9.09 22.98 17.47
C ARG A 344 10.32 23.72 17.96
N LYS A 345 11.46 23.56 17.29
CA LYS A 345 12.79 23.96 17.81
C LYS A 345 13.40 25.13 17.03
N THR A 346 12.74 25.62 15.99
CA THR A 346 13.25 26.70 15.14
C THR A 346 12.14 27.68 14.77
N ASP A 347 12.52 28.82 14.19
CA ASP A 347 11.59 29.85 13.71
C ASP A 347 10.97 29.54 12.34
N LYS A 348 11.13 28.31 11.83
CA LYS A 348 10.62 27.93 10.50
C LYS A 348 9.10 27.97 10.39
N LYS A 349 8.38 27.82 11.49
CA LYS A 349 6.91 27.97 11.53
C LYS A 349 6.42 29.39 11.19
N TYR A 350 7.32 30.38 11.23
CA TYR A 350 7.07 31.78 10.87
C TYR A 350 7.47 32.12 9.43
N GLN A 351 8.05 31.18 8.68
CA GLN A 351 8.41 31.35 7.27
C GLN A 351 7.36 30.63 6.41
N GLN A 352 6.30 31.34 6.02
CA GLN A 352 5.13 30.71 5.39
C GLN A 352 5.53 29.98 4.09
N GLY A 353 5.27 28.68 4.03
CA GLY A 353 5.57 27.77 2.93
C GLY A 353 6.89 27.02 3.09
N TRP A 354 7.76 27.37 4.03
CA TRP A 354 9.08 26.76 4.14
C TRP A 354 9.00 25.28 4.54
N LEU A 355 8.15 24.94 5.52
CA LEU A 355 7.98 23.57 5.97
C LEU A 355 7.27 22.73 4.91
N PHE A 356 6.30 23.31 4.21
CA PHE A 356 5.60 22.65 3.11
C PHE A 356 6.51 22.37 1.92
N GLY A 357 7.38 23.32 1.56
CA GLY A 357 8.36 23.12 0.50
C GLY A 357 9.37 22.01 0.86
N LEU A 358 9.83 21.97 2.11
CA LEU A 358 10.68 20.88 2.59
C LEU A 358 9.95 19.52 2.58
N PHE A 359 8.70 19.50 3.02
CA PHE A 359 7.82 18.34 2.95
C PHE A 359 7.72 17.82 1.50
N PHE A 360 7.48 18.70 0.52
CA PHE A 360 7.46 18.33 -0.89
C PHE A 360 8.79 17.72 -1.34
N ILE A 361 9.91 18.39 -1.09
CA ILE A 361 11.23 17.88 -1.54
C ILE A 361 11.47 16.48 -0.98
N ILE A 362 11.29 16.28 0.33
CA ILE A 362 11.68 15.02 0.97
C ILE A 362 10.66 13.91 0.67
N LEU A 363 9.36 14.18 0.69
CA LEU A 363 8.34 13.17 0.38
C LEU A 363 8.56 12.61 -1.04
N TRP A 364 8.78 13.50 -2.00
CA TRP A 364 9.00 13.09 -3.39
C TRP A 364 10.40 12.52 -3.62
N ALA A 365 11.41 12.90 -2.83
CA ALA A 365 12.69 12.21 -2.82
C ALA A 365 12.57 10.77 -2.30
N ILE A 366 11.85 10.55 -1.19
CA ILE A 366 11.58 9.20 -0.66
C ILE A 366 10.91 8.36 -1.74
N ARG A 367 9.86 8.89 -2.38
CA ARG A 367 9.19 8.23 -3.49
C ARG A 367 10.18 7.88 -4.60
N PHE A 368 10.95 8.86 -5.08
CA PHE A 368 11.93 8.67 -6.14
C PHE A 368 12.92 7.52 -5.86
N PHE A 369 13.44 7.43 -4.63
CA PHE A 369 14.39 6.39 -4.24
C PHE A 369 13.73 5.03 -4.03
N VAL A 370 12.55 4.97 -3.39
CA VAL A 370 11.87 3.68 -3.18
C VAL A 370 11.35 3.11 -4.49
N GLU A 371 11.06 3.94 -5.48
CA GLU A 371 10.62 3.49 -6.81
C GLU A 371 11.65 2.60 -7.52
N PHE A 372 12.95 2.68 -7.18
CA PHE A 372 13.95 1.72 -7.68
C PHE A 372 13.68 0.28 -7.22
N LEU A 373 13.04 0.12 -6.06
CA LEU A 373 12.70 -1.16 -5.45
C LEU A 373 11.26 -1.57 -5.72
N LYS A 374 10.44 -0.74 -6.37
CA LYS A 374 9.01 -1.00 -6.61
C LYS A 374 8.78 -1.69 -7.94
N GLU A 375 7.81 -2.59 -7.93
CA GLU A 375 7.28 -3.15 -9.18
C GLU A 375 6.35 -2.10 -9.82
N PRO A 376 6.41 -1.89 -11.14
CA PRO A 376 5.48 -1.00 -11.84
C PRO A 376 4.03 -1.45 -11.64
N GLN A 377 3.14 -0.46 -11.47
CA GLN A 377 1.70 -0.69 -11.37
C GLN A 377 1.09 -0.51 -12.75
N GLY A 378 0.97 -1.60 -13.49
CA GLY A 378 0.57 -1.59 -14.90
C GLY A 378 1.68 -1.11 -15.85
N ASP A 379 1.28 -0.70 -17.05
CA ASP A 379 2.22 -0.31 -18.10
C ASP A 379 3.00 0.96 -17.73
N GLU A 380 4.32 0.93 -17.90
CA GLU A 380 5.14 2.13 -17.74
C GLU A 380 4.89 3.09 -18.92
N PHE A 381 4.14 4.15 -18.66
CA PHE A 381 3.84 5.17 -19.68
C PHE A 381 5.02 6.11 -19.99
N ILE A 382 5.99 6.24 -19.08
CA ILE A 382 7.12 7.16 -19.22
C ILE A 382 8.41 6.46 -18.83
N GLN A 383 9.27 6.20 -19.81
CA GLN A 383 10.67 5.88 -19.61
C GLN A 383 11.51 7.02 -20.18
N PHE A 384 12.15 7.79 -19.30
CA PHE A 384 12.99 8.91 -19.72
C PHE A 384 14.34 8.86 -19.02
N GLY A 385 15.42 8.72 -19.81
CA GLY A 385 16.79 8.74 -19.29
C GLY A 385 17.11 7.63 -18.28
N GLY A 386 16.43 6.48 -18.35
CA GLY A 386 16.57 5.36 -17.41
C GLY A 386 15.75 5.50 -16.13
N LEU A 387 14.88 6.52 -16.03
CA LEU A 387 13.93 6.69 -14.94
C LEU A 387 12.54 6.21 -15.35
N ASN A 388 11.82 5.61 -14.41
CA ASN A 388 10.43 5.16 -14.61
C ASN A 388 9.41 6.29 -14.34
N THR A 389 8.14 6.02 -14.63
CA THR A 389 7.04 6.98 -14.49
C THR A 389 6.99 7.61 -13.09
N GLY A 390 7.09 6.81 -12.03
CA GLY A 390 7.04 7.31 -10.65
C GLY A 390 8.19 8.26 -10.32
N GLN A 391 9.38 7.99 -10.84
CA GLN A 391 10.58 8.83 -10.66
C GLN A 391 10.47 10.13 -11.45
N VAL A 392 10.07 10.06 -12.72
CA VAL A 392 9.90 11.25 -13.57
C VAL A 392 8.87 12.19 -12.97
N LEU A 393 7.73 11.65 -12.49
CA LEU A 393 6.69 12.46 -11.86
C LEU A 393 7.12 13.06 -10.52
N SER A 394 8.11 12.49 -9.82
CA SER A 394 8.61 13.03 -8.55
C SER A 394 9.43 14.31 -8.72
N ILE A 395 10.16 14.45 -9.84
CA ILE A 395 11.08 15.57 -10.09
C ILE A 395 10.37 16.93 -10.09
N PRO A 396 9.24 17.15 -10.81
CA PRO A 396 8.53 18.42 -10.78
C PRO A 396 8.11 18.85 -9.38
N PHE A 397 7.68 17.91 -8.52
CA PHE A 397 7.27 18.25 -7.15
C PHE A 397 8.46 18.59 -6.24
N MET A 398 9.61 17.94 -6.44
CA MET A 398 10.85 18.34 -5.76
C MET A 398 11.27 19.76 -6.16
N ILE A 399 11.21 20.09 -7.46
CA ILE A 399 11.49 21.44 -7.97
C ILE A 399 10.49 22.45 -7.38
N ALA A 400 9.21 22.13 -7.37
CA ALA A 400 8.18 22.98 -6.78
C ALA A 400 8.47 23.25 -5.29
N GLY A 401 8.87 22.24 -4.53
CA GLY A 401 9.27 22.40 -3.14
C GLY A 401 10.46 23.36 -2.96
N VAL A 402 11.48 23.27 -3.81
CA VAL A 402 12.62 24.21 -3.81
C VAL A 402 12.15 25.64 -4.10
N VAL A 403 11.31 25.83 -5.12
CA VAL A 403 10.75 27.14 -5.49
C VAL A 403 9.96 27.73 -4.33
N ILE A 404 9.09 26.93 -3.69
CA ILE A 404 8.30 27.35 -2.52
C ILE A 404 9.23 27.80 -1.38
N MET A 405 10.29 27.06 -1.08
CA MET A 405 11.24 27.45 -0.01
C MET A 405 12.01 28.74 -0.33
N ILE A 406 12.36 28.98 -1.58
CA ILE A 406 13.03 30.24 -2.01
C ILE A 406 12.07 31.42 -1.84
N ILE A 407 10.84 31.26 -2.31
CA ILE A 407 9.79 32.28 -2.24
C ILE A 407 9.39 32.57 -0.78
N SER A 408 9.31 31.54 0.05
CA SER A 408 8.96 31.62 1.48
C SER A 408 9.83 32.60 2.27
N LYS A 409 11.09 32.83 1.86
CA LYS A 409 11.97 33.82 2.49
C LYS A 409 11.38 35.25 2.51
N LYS A 410 10.48 35.55 1.57
CA LYS A 410 9.78 36.84 1.45
C LYS A 410 8.50 36.92 2.30
N PHE A 411 7.99 35.77 2.78
CA PHE A 411 6.73 35.65 3.52
C PHE A 411 6.98 35.26 4.98
N LYS A 412 7.83 36.03 5.66
CA LYS A 412 8.04 35.88 7.10
C LYS A 412 6.97 36.66 7.85
N ILE A 413 6.47 36.06 8.91
CA ILE A 413 5.52 36.67 9.84
C ILE A 413 6.16 36.76 11.22
N THR A 414 5.73 37.72 12.02
CA THR A 414 6.04 37.81 13.44
C THR A 414 5.25 36.75 14.23
N GLN A 415 5.62 36.56 15.50
CA GLN A 415 4.82 35.73 16.38
C GLN A 415 3.39 36.27 16.50
N ALA A 416 3.20 37.56 16.74
CA ALA A 416 1.87 38.16 16.87
C ALA A 416 0.98 37.92 15.63
N GLU A 417 1.53 38.02 14.43
CA GLU A 417 0.79 37.73 13.17
C GLU A 417 0.48 36.23 12.99
N ASN A 418 1.31 35.36 13.58
CA ASN A 418 1.10 33.92 13.57
C ASN A 418 -0.06 33.51 14.47
N GLU A 419 -0.25 34.20 15.59
CA GLU A 419 -1.35 33.97 16.53
C GLU A 419 -2.71 34.30 15.90
N LYS A 420 -3.77 33.74 16.49
CA LYS A 420 -5.16 34.07 16.17
C LYS A 420 -6.07 33.65 17.34
N PRO A 421 -5.99 34.36 18.47
CA PRO A 421 -6.69 33.96 19.70
C PRO A 421 -8.22 34.10 19.58
N GLU A 422 -8.72 34.98 18.72
CA GLU A 422 -10.15 35.28 18.58
C GLU A 422 -10.98 34.24 17.85
#